data_AF-A0A6A4LHF0-F1
#
_entry.id   AF-A0A6A4LHF0-F1
#
_cell.length_a   1.000
_cell.length_b   1.000
_cell.length_c   1.000
_cell.angle_alpha   90.00
_cell.angle_beta   90.00
_cell.angle_gamma   90.00
#
_symmetry.space_group_name_H-M   'P 1'
#
loop_
_entity.id
_entity.type
_entity.pdbx_description
1 polymer ?
#
loop_
_entity_poly.entity_id
_entity_poly.type
_entity_poly.pdbx_seq_one_letter_code
_entity_poly.pdbx_strand_id
1 'polypeptide(L)'
;VEENICKFAKKGMTPSQIGVILRDSHGIAQVKSVTGSKILRILKAHGLAPEIPEDLYHLIKKAVAIRKHLERNRKDKDSKFRLILVESRIHRLARYYKKTKKLPPVWKYESTTASTLVA
;
A
#
# COMPACT_ATOMS: atom_id res chain seq x y z
N VAL A 1 2.96 -6.49 -22.68
CA VAL A 1 2.19 -6.24 -21.42
C VAL A 1 3.11 -6.05 -20.22
N GLU A 2 4.07 -6.95 -20.02
CA GLU A 2 5.04 -6.85 -18.89
C GLU A 2 5.89 -5.58 -18.96
N GLU A 3 6.31 -5.16 -20.15
CA GLU A 3 7.05 -3.90 -20.34
C GLU A 3 6.23 -2.67 -19.91
N ASN A 4 4.94 -2.61 -20.26
CA ASN A 4 4.04 -1.54 -19.82
C ASN A 4 3.88 -1.54 -18.29
N ILE A 5 3.76 -2.72 -17.67
CA ILE A 5 3.72 -2.85 -16.20
C ILE A 5 4.98 -2.27 -15.58
N CYS A 6 6.16 -2.62 -16.09
CA CYS A 6 7.43 -2.10 -15.59
C CYS A 6 7.56 -0.60 -15.82
N LYS A 7 7.13 -0.09 -16.97
CA LYS A 7 7.12 1.34 -17.30
C LYS A 7 6.25 2.15 -16.33
N PHE A 8 5.05 1.67 -16.02
CA PHE A 8 4.16 2.35 -15.06
C PHE A 8 4.67 2.25 -13.62
N ALA A 9 5.28 1.12 -13.24
CA ALA A 9 5.91 0.99 -11.92
C ALA A 9 7.10 1.95 -11.75
N LYS A 10 7.94 2.11 -12.78
CA LYS A 10 9.03 3.10 -12.78
C LYS A 10 8.55 4.54 -12.69
N LYS A 11 7.31 4.82 -13.12
CA LYS A 11 6.65 6.12 -12.92
C LYS A 11 6.07 6.31 -11.51
N GLY A 12 6.23 5.33 -10.61
CA GLY A 12 5.73 5.39 -9.24
C GLY A 12 4.25 5.01 -9.08
N MET A 13 3.62 4.42 -10.11
CA MET A 13 2.24 3.97 -10.00
C MET A 13 2.12 2.70 -9.16
N THR A 14 1.03 2.60 -8.40
CA THR A 14 0.80 1.42 -7.55
C THR A 14 0.31 0.24 -8.39
N PRO A 15 0.58 -1.02 -7.97
CA PRO A 15 0.10 -2.21 -8.69
C PRO A 15 -1.40 -2.19 -8.99
N SER A 16 -2.22 -1.67 -8.06
CA SER A 16 -3.66 -1.50 -8.25
C SER A 16 -3.99 -0.49 -9.37
N GLN A 17 -3.32 0.67 -9.39
CA GLN A 17 -3.48 1.68 -10.44
C GLN A 17 -3.02 1.17 -11.81
N ILE A 18 -1.91 0.42 -11.86
CA ILE A 18 -1.41 -0.20 -13.09
C ILE A 18 -2.46 -1.14 -13.68
N GLY A 19 -3.11 -1.96 -12.84
CA GLY A 19 -4.19 -2.84 -13.28
C GLY A 19 -5.38 -2.08 -13.89
N VAL A 20 -5.77 -0.96 -13.28
CA VAL A 20 -6.85 -0.10 -13.79
C VAL A 20 -6.49 0.50 -15.15
N ILE A 21 -5.28 1.04 -15.31
CA ILE A 21 -4.82 1.65 -16.58
C ILE A 21 -4.72 0.61 -17.71
N LEU A 22 -4.26 -0.60 -17.38
CA LEU A 22 -4.19 -1.68 -18.37
C LEU A 22 -5.59 -2.11 -18.82
N ARG A 23 -6.56 -2.13 -17.92
CA ARG A 23 -7.95 -2.44 -18.26
C ARG A 23 -8.59 -1.34 -19.09
N ASP A 24 -8.51 -0.11 -18.62
CA ASP A 24 -9.32 1.00 -19.15
C ASP A 24 -8.70 1.64 -20.39
N SER A 25 -7.36 1.77 -20.47
CA SER A 25 -6.68 2.41 -21.60
C SER A 25 -6.08 1.43 -22.61
N HIS A 26 -5.79 0.18 -22.21
CA HIS A 26 -5.16 -0.82 -23.07
C HIS A 26 -6.06 -2.02 -23.38
N GLY A 27 -7.29 -2.06 -22.84
CA GLY A 27 -8.25 -3.14 -23.09
C GLY A 27 -7.90 -4.49 -22.46
N ILE A 28 -6.93 -4.54 -21.54
CA ILE A 28 -6.49 -5.80 -20.91
C ILE A 28 -7.31 -6.06 -19.65
N ALA A 29 -8.38 -6.84 -19.80
CA ALA A 29 -9.31 -7.14 -18.69
C ALA A 29 -8.64 -7.86 -17.51
N GLN A 30 -7.81 -8.87 -17.77
CA GLN A 30 -7.12 -9.68 -16.75
C GLN A 30 -5.67 -9.95 -17.14
N VAL A 31 -4.73 -9.30 -16.45
CA VAL A 31 -3.28 -9.48 -16.70
C VAL A 31 -2.84 -10.93 -16.54
N LYS A 32 -3.42 -11.68 -15.58
CA LYS A 32 -3.09 -13.08 -15.34
C LYS A 32 -3.41 -13.98 -16.54
N SER A 33 -4.52 -13.72 -17.24
CA SER A 33 -4.92 -14.52 -18.40
C SER A 33 -3.98 -14.32 -19.59
N VAL A 34 -3.37 -13.14 -19.71
CA VAL A 34 -2.49 -12.78 -20.82
C VAL A 34 -1.04 -13.19 -20.56
N THR A 35 -0.54 -12.99 -19.34
CA THR A 35 0.88 -13.18 -18.97
C THR A 35 1.13 -14.44 -18.14
N GLY A 36 0.09 -15.14 -17.71
CA GLY A 36 0.18 -16.28 -16.78
C GLY A 36 0.47 -15.89 -15.32
N SER A 37 0.91 -14.64 -15.06
CA SER A 37 1.31 -14.15 -13.74
C SER A 37 0.51 -12.93 -13.27
N LYS A 38 0.45 -12.72 -11.94
CA LYS A 38 -0.15 -11.51 -11.35
C LYS A 38 0.83 -10.35 -11.41
N ILE A 39 0.32 -9.11 -11.48
CA ILE A 39 1.11 -7.86 -11.53
C ILE A 39 2.21 -7.83 -10.45
N LEU A 40 1.86 -8.11 -9.19
CA LEU A 40 2.81 -8.13 -8.08
C LEU A 40 3.95 -9.14 -8.25
N ARG A 41 3.71 -10.28 -8.92
CA ARG A 41 4.73 -11.30 -9.18
C ARG A 41 5.68 -10.84 -10.28
N ILE A 42 5.15 -10.20 -11.32
CA ILE A 42 5.92 -9.61 -12.42
C ILE A 42 6.84 -8.52 -11.85
N LEU A 43 6.31 -7.61 -11.04
CA LEU A 43 7.11 -6.55 -10.40
C LEU A 43 8.22 -7.11 -9.50
N LYS A 44 7.96 -8.20 -8.76
CA LYS A 44 8.99 -8.87 -7.95
C LYS A 44 10.09 -9.50 -8.81
N ALA A 45 9.73 -10.14 -9.92
CA ALA A 45 10.70 -10.74 -10.83
C ALA A 45 11.67 -9.70 -11.41
N HIS A 46 11.18 -8.47 -11.65
CA HIS A 46 11.98 -7.36 -12.14
C HIS A 46 12.63 -6.49 -11.04
N GLY A 47 12.49 -6.84 -9.76
CA GLY A 47 13.05 -6.05 -8.65
C GLY A 47 12.38 -4.68 -8.46
N LEU A 48 11.20 -4.44 -9.03
CA LEU A 48 10.45 -3.18 -8.97
C LEU A 48 9.27 -3.26 -7.97
N ALA A 49 9.25 -4.27 -7.11
CA ALA A 49 8.18 -4.42 -6.12
C ALA A 49 8.38 -3.45 -4.96
N PRO A 50 7.30 -2.83 -4.44
CA PRO A 50 7.39 -1.98 -3.27
C PRO A 50 7.81 -2.80 -2.04
N GLU A 51 8.66 -2.22 -1.20
CA GLU A 51 9.14 -2.84 0.05
C GLU A 51 8.01 -3.05 1.05
N ILE A 52 7.14 -2.04 1.18
CA ILE A 52 5.95 -2.11 2.02
C ILE A 52 4.75 -2.51 1.13
N PRO A 53 3.95 -3.50 1.54
CA PRO A 53 2.71 -3.83 0.85
C PRO A 53 1.79 -2.62 0.68
N GLU A 54 1.21 -2.46 -0.52
CA GLU A 54 0.41 -1.30 -0.93
C GLU A 54 -0.76 -1.00 0.03
N ASP A 55 -1.43 -2.04 0.51
CA ASP A 55 -2.54 -1.97 1.44
C ASP A 55 -2.12 -1.45 2.83
N LEU A 56 -0.97 -1.91 3.32
CA LEU A 56 -0.39 -1.41 4.58
C LEU A 56 0.06 0.04 4.43
N TYR A 57 0.72 0.39 3.33
CA TYR A 57 1.14 1.75 3.02
C TYR A 57 -0.02 2.75 3.05
N HIS A 58 -1.14 2.43 2.38
CA HIS A 58 -2.29 3.34 2.33
C HIS A 58 -3.03 3.47 3.67
N LEU A 59 -3.04 2.42 4.50
CA LEU A 59 -3.58 2.52 5.86
C LEU A 59 -2.73 3.45 6.73
N ILE A 60 -1.40 3.33 6.66
CA ILE A 60 -0.47 4.22 7.36
C ILE A 60 -0.65 5.66 6.85
N LYS A 61 -0.72 5.88 5.54
CA LYS A 61 -1.00 7.19 4.94
C LYS A 61 -2.26 7.84 5.50
N LYS A 62 -3.34 7.04 5.60
CA LYS A 62 -4.61 7.49 6.17
C LYS A 62 -4.48 7.84 7.65
N ALA A 63 -3.77 7.03 8.43
CA ALA A 63 -3.54 7.29 9.85
C ALA A 63 -2.76 8.60 10.07
N VAL A 64 -1.71 8.85 9.28
CA VAL A 64 -0.92 10.09 9.32
C VAL A 64 -1.80 11.32 9.02
N ALA A 65 -2.65 11.23 8.00
CA ALA A 65 -3.58 12.32 7.66
C ALA A 65 -4.57 12.62 8.79
N ILE A 66 -5.18 11.59 9.38
CA ILE A 66 -6.12 11.75 10.50
C ILE A 66 -5.42 12.33 11.74
N ARG A 67 -4.18 11.91 12.01
CA ARG A 67 -3.38 12.42 13.13
C ARG A 67 -3.07 13.91 12.96
N LYS A 68 -2.63 14.32 11.77
CA LYS A 68 -2.39 15.73 11.42
C LYS A 68 -3.65 16.59 11.54
N HIS A 69 -4.82 16.04 11.20
CA HIS A 69 -6.10 16.71 11.41
C HIS A 69 -6.42 16.89 12.90
N LEU A 70 -6.25 15.84 13.71
CA LEU A 70 -6.53 15.85 15.14
C LEU A 70 -5.59 16.75 15.96
N GLU A 71 -4.36 16.98 15.49
CA GLU A 71 -3.43 17.93 16.11
C GLU A 71 -4.02 19.34 16.17
N ARG A 72 -4.73 19.76 15.12
CA ARG A 72 -5.43 21.05 15.00
C ARG A 72 -6.83 20.98 15.63
N ASN A 73 -7.53 19.86 15.43
CA ASN A 73 -8.94 19.68 15.80
C ASN A 73 -9.11 18.71 16.98
N ARG A 74 -8.55 19.06 18.15
CA ARG A 74 -8.49 18.16 19.32
C ARG A 74 -9.85 17.72 19.88
N LYS A 75 -10.92 18.46 19.59
CA LYS A 75 -12.30 18.18 20.05
C LYS A 75 -13.05 17.18 19.16
N ASP A 76 -12.50 16.82 18.00
CA ASP A 76 -13.12 15.87 17.06
C ASP A 76 -13.03 14.43 17.58
N LYS A 77 -14.07 14.02 18.31
CA LYS A 77 -14.18 12.68 18.91
C LYS A 77 -14.36 11.58 17.85
N ASP A 78 -15.02 11.88 16.74
CA ASP A 78 -15.30 10.92 15.67
C ASP A 78 -14.03 10.58 14.89
N SER A 79 -13.22 11.59 14.55
CA SER A 79 -11.90 11.35 13.95
C SER A 79 -10.96 10.59 14.90
N LYS A 80 -11.02 10.86 16.21
CA LYS A 80 -10.26 10.10 17.22
C LYS A 80 -10.67 8.62 17.27
N PHE A 81 -11.97 8.35 17.24
CA PHE A 81 -12.49 6.98 17.15
C PHE A 81 -12.04 6.29 15.86
N ARG A 82 -12.16 6.97 14.71
CA ARG A 82 -11.71 6.44 13.42
C ARG A 82 -10.20 6.17 13.37
N LEU A 83 -9.38 7.00 14.01
CA LEU A 83 -7.93 6.78 14.12
C LEU A 83 -7.65 5.43 14.79
N ILE A 84 -8.31 5.13 15.92
CA ILE A 84 -8.17 3.85 16.64
C ILE A 84 -8.51 2.66 15.74
N LEU A 85 -9.58 2.76 14.95
CA LEU A 85 -9.98 1.71 14.02
C LEU A 85 -8.94 1.49 12.90
N VAL A 86 -8.38 2.57 12.35
CA VAL A 86 -7.35 2.49 11.31
C VAL A 86 -6.06 1.88 11.88
N GLU A 87 -5.61 2.32 13.05
CA GLU A 87 -4.41 1.77 13.71
C GLU A 87 -4.58 0.29 14.08
N SER A 88 -5.77 -0.11 14.52
CA SER A 88 -6.10 -1.52 14.77
C SER A 88 -6.00 -2.36 13.48
N ARG A 89 -6.42 -1.82 12.33
CA ARG A 89 -6.25 -2.50 11.03
C ARG A 89 -4.78 -2.61 10.63
N ILE A 90 -3.98 -1.56 10.84
CA ILE A 90 -2.53 -1.56 10.59
C ILE A 90 -1.85 -2.67 11.39
N HIS A 91 -2.12 -2.77 12.70
CA HIS A 91 -1.52 -3.80 13.55
C HIS A 91 -1.87 -5.23 13.14
N ARG A 92 -3.13 -5.46 12.75
CA ARG A 92 -3.59 -6.77 12.24
C ARG A 92 -2.86 -7.14 10.95
N LEU A 93 -2.76 -6.19 10.03
CA LEU A 93 -2.15 -6.40 8.72
C LEU A 93 -0.61 -6.58 8.82
N ALA A 94 0.05 -5.79 9.66
CA ALA A 94 1.46 -5.96 9.98
C ALA A 94 1.76 -7.34 10.58
N ARG A 95 0.90 -7.85 11.49
CA ARG A 95 1.04 -9.21 12.04
C ARG A 95 0.96 -10.26 10.94
N TYR A 96 -0.01 -10.14 10.03
CA TYR A 96 -0.13 -11.04 8.87
C TYR A 96 1.11 -11.01 7.98
N TYR A 97 1.64 -9.83 7.67
CA TYR A 97 2.80 -9.69 6.81
C TYR A 97 4.11 -10.13 7.45
N LYS A 98 4.24 -10.02 8.77
CA LYS A 98 5.33 -10.66 9.53
C LYS A 98 5.25 -12.18 9.46
N LYS A 99 4.05 -12.76 9.67
CA LYS A 99 3.84 -14.22 9.57
C LYS A 99 4.18 -14.76 8.18
N THR A 100 3.83 -14.01 7.13
CA THR A 100 4.08 -14.40 5.73
C THR A 100 5.46 -14.00 5.20
N LYS A 101 6.37 -13.53 6.07
CA LYS A 101 7.74 -13.10 5.74
C LYS A 101 7.82 -12.01 4.65
N LYS A 102 6.75 -11.23 4.48
CA LYS A 102 6.76 -10.05 3.59
C LYS A 102 7.23 -8.78 4.29
N LEU A 103 7.30 -8.79 5.63
CA LEU A 103 7.90 -7.74 6.43
C LEU A 103 8.95 -8.35 7.38
N PRO A 104 9.98 -7.57 7.76
CA PRO A 104 10.91 -7.97 8.80
C PRO A 104 10.20 -8.30 10.12
N PRO A 105 10.69 -9.27 10.92
CA PRO A 105 10.08 -9.62 12.21
C PRO A 105 10.07 -8.44 13.20
N VAL A 106 11.13 -7.63 13.12
CA VAL A 106 11.33 -6.42 13.92
C VAL A 106 10.46 -5.24 13.48
N TRP A 107 9.76 -5.36 12.35
CA TRP A 107 8.94 -4.26 11.84
C TRP A 107 7.81 -3.91 12.82
N LYS A 108 7.72 -2.61 13.13
CA LYS A 108 6.76 -2.05 14.07
C LYS A 108 6.22 -0.74 13.51
N TYR A 109 4.91 -0.58 13.62
CA TYR A 109 4.25 0.69 13.34
C TYR A 109 4.43 1.60 14.54
N GLU A 110 5.06 2.76 14.33
CA GLU A 110 5.19 3.80 15.34
C GLU A 110 4.63 5.09 14.79
N SER A 111 3.71 5.71 15.53
CA SER A 111 2.97 6.87 15.03
C SER A 111 3.82 8.11 14.77
N THR A 112 4.98 8.22 15.43
CA THR A 112 5.95 9.32 15.29
C THR A 112 6.76 9.20 13.99
N THR A 113 7.10 7.98 13.59
CA THR A 113 7.87 7.69 12.36
C THR A 113 6.97 7.33 11.18
N ALA A 114 5.67 7.22 11.39
CA ALA A 114 4.70 6.91 10.34
C ALA A 114 4.72 7.91 9.17
N SER A 115 5.06 9.17 9.41
CA SER A 115 5.17 10.19 8.35
C SER A 115 6.35 9.95 7.42
N THR A 116 7.48 9.46 7.91
CA THR A 116 8.68 9.19 7.10
C THR A 116 8.53 7.91 6.28
N LEU A 117 7.66 6.99 6.69
CA LEU A 117 7.35 5.76 5.97
C LEU A 117 6.45 5.96 4.76
N VAL A 118 5.81 7.14 4.63
CA VAL A 118 4.79 7.43 3.62
C VAL A 118 5.01 8.80 2.95
N ALA A 119 6.24 9.32 3.04
CA ALA A 119 6.67 10.54 2.37
C ALA A 119 6.96 10.27 0.89
#